data_AF-A0A520B7H9-F1
#
_entry.id   AF-A0A520B7H9-F1
#
_cell.length_a   1.000
_cell.length_b   1.000
_cell.length_c   1.000
_cell.angle_alpha   90.00
_cell.angle_beta   90.00
_cell.angle_gamma   90.00
#
_symmetry.space_group_name_H-M   'P 1'
#
loop_
_entity.id
_entity.type
_entity.pdbx_description
1 polymer ?
#
loop_
_entity_poly.entity_id
_entity_poly.type
_entity_poly.pdbx_seq_one_letter_code
_entity_poly.pdbx_strand_id
1 'polypeptide(L)'
;MADDIAFTLPEALCVPKHMRDALGLGEERFPVPAFINMVSDEIEQLRDAGKTDGEFAALVEEASRHALIGADIARYYTPSADRHSNER
;
A
#
# COMPACT_ATOMS: atom_id res chain seq x y z
N MET A 1 27.51 -1.08 17.18
CA MET A 1 27.31 -1.17 15.72
C MET A 1 26.18 -2.18 15.52
N ALA A 2 24.93 -1.71 15.60
CA ALA A 2 23.77 -2.57 15.39
C ALA A 2 23.46 -2.55 13.89
N ASP A 3 24.00 -3.58 13.23
CA ASP A 3 23.38 -4.34 12.15
C ASP A 3 22.74 -3.58 10.97
N ASP A 4 23.50 -3.55 9.88
CA ASP A 4 23.15 -3.07 8.52
C ASP A 4 22.18 -4.03 7.79
N ILE A 5 21.29 -4.73 8.52
CA ILE A 5 20.34 -5.66 7.88
C ILE A 5 19.12 -4.87 7.39
N ALA A 6 19.11 -4.64 6.08
CA ALA A 6 17.95 -4.14 5.35
C ALA A 6 17.30 -5.28 4.56
N PHE A 7 15.98 -5.35 4.59
CA PHE A 7 15.19 -6.23 3.73
C PHE A 7 14.66 -5.46 2.54
N THR A 8 14.74 -6.06 1.36
CA THR A 8 14.07 -5.52 0.18
C THR A 8 12.55 -5.67 0.31
N LEU A 9 11.78 -4.85 -0.41
CA LEU A 9 10.32 -4.96 -0.46
C LEU A 9 9.81 -6.39 -0.76
N PRO A 10 10.34 -7.13 -1.77
CA PRO A 10 9.88 -8.51 -2.00
C PRO A 10 10.19 -9.45 -0.84
N GLU A 11 11.30 -9.26 -0.12
CA GLU A 11 11.61 -10.05 1.08
C GLU A 11 10.63 -9.75 2.21
N ALA A 12 10.32 -8.47 2.44
CA ALA A 12 9.36 -8.02 3.44
C ALA A 12 7.93 -8.53 3.17
N LEU A 13 7.54 -8.75 1.92
CA LEU A 13 6.25 -9.33 1.54
C LEU A 13 6.24 -10.86 1.55
N CYS A 14 7.38 -11.50 1.30
CA CYS A 14 7.51 -12.96 1.27
C CYS A 14 7.37 -13.57 2.67
N VAL A 15 7.98 -12.95 3.68
CA VAL A 15 8.02 -13.48 5.06
C VAL A 15 6.61 -13.59 5.68
N PRO A 16 5.75 -12.56 5.69
CA PRO A 16 4.39 -12.65 6.23
C PRO A 16 3.56 -13.72 5.51
N LYS A 17 3.68 -13.79 4.17
CA LYS A 17 3.00 -14.81 3.37
C LYS A 17 3.40 -16.22 3.82
N HIS A 18 4.69 -16.47 3.98
CA HIS A 18 5.19 -17.79 4.39
C HIS A 18 4.77 -18.15 5.82
N MET A 19 4.77 -17.19 6.74
CA MET A 19 4.28 -17.40 8.11
C MET A 19 2.80 -17.77 8.15
N ARG A 20 1.96 -17.12 7.32
CA ARG A 20 0.53 -17.45 7.23
C ARG A 20 0.29 -18.85 6.67
N ASP A 21 1.01 -19.22 5.61
CA ASP A 21 0.95 -20.55 5.02
C ASP A 21 1.33 -21.64 6.04
N ALA A 22 2.43 -21.42 6.78
CA ALA A 22 2.87 -22.32 7.85
C ALA A 22 1.85 -22.47 8.99
N LEU A 23 1.05 -21.42 9.26
CA LEU A 23 -0.01 -21.43 10.25
C LEU A 23 -1.36 -21.94 9.71
N GLY A 24 -1.45 -22.25 8.41
CA GLY A 24 -2.71 -22.61 7.76
C GLY A 24 -3.73 -21.45 7.74
N LEU A 25 -3.26 -20.22 7.93
CA LEU A 25 -4.06 -19.01 7.84
C LEU A 25 -4.12 -18.66 6.35
N GLY A 26 -5.28 -18.85 5.72
CA GLY A 26 -5.46 -18.53 4.30
C GLY A 26 -5.11 -17.07 3.94
N GLU A 27 -5.32 -16.71 2.68
CA GLU A 27 -4.93 -15.40 2.14
C GLU A 27 -5.43 -14.23 3.02
N GLU A 28 -4.51 -13.33 3.37
CA GLU A 28 -4.85 -12.13 4.10
C GLU A 28 -5.59 -11.16 3.18
N ARG A 29 -6.77 -10.71 3.60
CA ARG A 29 -7.54 -9.70 2.89
C ARG A 29 -7.49 -8.41 3.66
N PHE A 30 -7.00 -7.36 3.01
CA PHE A 30 -7.01 -6.02 3.55
C PHE A 30 -8.21 -5.26 3.02
N PRO A 31 -8.92 -4.49 3.86
CA PRO A 31 -9.89 -3.53 3.34
C PRO A 31 -9.16 -2.46 2.54
N VAL A 32 -9.81 -1.94 1.49
CA VAL A 32 -9.29 -0.87 0.62
C VAL A 32 -8.62 0.29 1.38
N PRO A 33 -9.21 0.88 2.44
CA PRO A 33 -8.53 1.94 3.18
C PRO A 33 -7.19 1.53 3.82
N ALA A 34 -7.06 0.29 4.29
CA ALA A 34 -5.79 -0.19 4.85
C ALA A 34 -4.74 -0.39 3.75
N PHE A 35 -5.17 -0.91 2.59
CA PHE A 35 -4.31 -1.03 1.41
C PHE A 35 -3.82 0.35 0.92
N ILE A 36 -4.72 1.32 0.78
CA ILE A 36 -4.38 2.68 0.35
C ILE A 36 -3.42 3.35 1.33
N ASN A 37 -3.58 3.12 2.64
CA ASN A 37 -2.64 3.63 3.63
C ASN A 37 -1.25 2.99 3.47
N MET A 38 -1.18 1.69 3.19
CA MET A 38 0.07 0.94 3.01
C MET A 38 0.90 1.49 1.84
N VAL A 39 0.25 1.83 0.73
CA VAL A 39 0.92 2.30 -0.50
C VAL A 39 0.91 3.82 -0.65
N SER A 40 0.60 4.53 0.44
CA SER A 40 0.38 5.98 0.36
C SER A 40 1.64 6.79 0.11
N ASP A 41 2.79 6.31 0.57
CA ASP A 41 4.08 6.92 0.28
C ASP A 41 4.37 6.84 -1.23
N GLU A 42 4.11 5.67 -1.85
CA GLU A 42 4.22 5.51 -3.30
C GLU A 42 3.19 6.37 -4.05
N ILE A 43 1.97 6.54 -3.53
CA ILE A 43 0.98 7.48 -4.11
C ILE A 43 1.54 8.92 -4.10
N GLU A 44 2.16 9.35 -3.00
CA GLU A 44 2.76 10.68 -2.89
C GLU A 44 3.91 10.87 -3.89
N GLN A 45 4.81 9.89 -3.98
CA GLN A 45 5.92 9.91 -4.94
C GLN A 45 5.44 9.90 -6.40
N LEU A 46 4.40 9.12 -6.72
CA LEU A 46 3.83 9.09 -8.07
C LEU A 46 3.14 10.41 -8.43
N ARG A 47 2.47 11.06 -7.48
CA ARG A 47 1.89 12.40 -7.68
C ARG A 47 2.96 13.47 -7.89
N ASP A 48 4.06 13.42 -7.13
CA ASP A 48 5.21 14.31 -7.32
C ASP A 48 5.82 14.14 -8.72
N ALA A 49 5.88 12.90 -9.21
CA ALA A 49 6.27 12.59 -10.59
C ALA A 49 5.23 12.99 -11.66
N GLY A 50 4.11 13.62 -11.26
CA GLY A 50 3.06 14.12 -12.16
C GLY A 50 2.01 13.10 -12.57
N LYS A 51 1.97 11.91 -11.96
CA LYS A 51 0.95 10.90 -12.25
C LYS A 51 -0.39 11.25 -11.62
N THR A 52 -1.45 10.85 -12.31
CA THR A 52 -2.83 11.03 -11.84
C THR A 52 -3.35 9.84 -11.04
N ASP A 53 -4.40 10.05 -10.24
CA ASP A 53 -5.07 8.96 -9.51
C ASP A 53 -5.60 7.87 -10.45
N GLY A 54 -5.99 8.22 -11.69
CA GLY A 54 -6.38 7.24 -12.71
C GLY A 54 -5.24 6.34 -13.18
N GLU A 55 -4.01 6.87 -13.24
CA GLU A 55 -2.83 6.07 -13.56
C GLU A 55 -2.40 5.18 -12.39
N PHE A 56 -2.54 5.64 -11.15
CA PHE A 56 -2.35 4.78 -9.98
C PHE A 56 -3.37 3.64 -9.96
N ALA A 57 -4.65 3.94 -10.21
CA ALA A 57 -5.71 2.93 -10.30
C ALA A 57 -5.35 1.84 -11.33
N ALA A 58 -4.87 2.24 -12.52
CA ALA A 58 -4.43 1.32 -13.55
C ALA A 58 -3.23 0.45 -13.11
N LEU A 59 -2.25 1.02 -12.40
CA LEU A 59 -1.10 0.28 -11.87
C LEU A 59 -1.52 -0.75 -10.80
N VAL A 60 -2.45 -0.38 -9.92
CA VAL A 60 -3.01 -1.30 -8.92
C VAL A 60 -3.79 -2.41 -9.59
N GLU A 61 -4.60 -2.11 -10.60
CA GLU A 61 -5.37 -3.11 -11.34
C GLU A 61 -4.46 -4.10 -12.07
N GLU A 62 -3.41 -3.62 -12.75
CA GLU A 62 -2.42 -4.49 -13.40
C GLU A 62 -1.74 -5.45 -12.39
N ALA A 63 -1.33 -4.92 -11.23
CA ALA A 63 -0.58 -5.69 -10.24
C ALA A 63 -1.45 -6.67 -9.44
N SER A 64 -2.66 -6.27 -9.07
CA SER A 64 -3.52 -7.01 -8.14
C SER A 64 -4.64 -7.80 -8.83
N ARG A 65 -4.89 -7.55 -10.13
CA ARG A 65 -6.07 -8.02 -10.88
C ARG A 65 -7.41 -7.65 -10.23
N HIS A 66 -7.41 -6.75 -9.25
CA HIS A 66 -8.59 -6.22 -8.62
C HIS A 66 -8.81 -4.80 -9.11
N ALA A 67 -9.99 -4.53 -9.64
CA ALA A 67 -10.36 -3.20 -10.08
C ALA A 67 -10.43 -2.27 -8.86
N LEU A 68 -9.54 -1.29 -8.82
CA LEU A 68 -9.58 -0.15 -7.93
C LEU A 68 -9.84 1.08 -8.79
N ILE A 69 -10.94 1.80 -8.58
CA ILE A 69 -11.22 2.99 -9.40
C ILE A 69 -10.61 4.24 -8.77
N GLY A 70 -10.29 5.24 -9.59
CA GLY A 70 -9.72 6.51 -9.10
C GLY A 70 -10.54 7.19 -7.98
N ALA A 71 -11.85 6.97 -7.98
CA ALA A 71 -12.75 7.47 -6.94
C ALA A 71 -12.50 6.81 -5.56
N ASP A 72 -12.07 5.55 -5.51
CA ASP A 72 -11.72 4.88 -4.25
C ASP A 72 -10.45 5.48 -3.65
N ILE A 73 -9.46 5.80 -4.50
CA ILE A 73 -8.24 6.49 -4.06
C ILE A 73 -8.62 7.84 -3.49
N ALA A 74 -9.37 8.66 -4.23
CA ALA A 74 -9.78 9.98 -3.75
C ALA A 74 -10.60 9.93 -2.45
N ARG A 75 -11.35 8.84 -2.23
CA ARG A 75 -12.18 8.63 -1.04
C ARG A 75 -11.40 8.18 0.19
N TYR A 76 -10.39 7.32 0.01
CA TYR A 76 -9.68 6.69 1.12
C TYR A 76 -8.27 7.25 1.35
N TYR A 77 -7.71 7.92 0.34
CA TYR A 77 -6.42 8.60 0.46
C TYR A 77 -6.58 9.84 1.33
N THR A 78 -5.90 9.83 2.47
CA THR A 78 -5.71 11.01 3.31
C THR A 78 -4.26 11.46 3.16
N PRO A 79 -3.97 12.69 2.72
CA PRO A 79 -2.60 13.19 2.60
C PRO A 79 -1.91 13.22 3.97
N SER A 80 -0.60 12.99 3.98
CA SER A 80 0.21 12.85 5.20
C SER A 80 0.12 14.08 6.12
N ALA A 81 -0.03 15.28 5.55
CA ALA A 81 -0.26 16.53 6.30
C ALA A 81 -1.59 16.57 7.09
N ASP A 82 -2.60 15.83 6.63
CA ASP A 82 -3.93 15.78 7.27
C ASP A 82 -4.04 14.65 8.30
N ARG A 83 -3.25 13.57 8.14
CA ARG A 83 -3.21 12.43 9.09
C ARG A 83 -2.76 12.84 10.51
N HIS A 84 -1.80 13.75 10.62
CA HIS A 84 -1.30 14.24 11.92
C HIS A 84 -2.21 15.28 12.58
N SER A 85 -3.19 15.84 11.87
CA SER A 85 -4.10 16.84 12.45
C SER A 85 -5.18 16.21 13.34
N ASN A 86 -5.32 14.88 13.33
CA ASN A 86 -6.32 14.15 14.10
C ASN A 86 -5.78 13.45 15.37
N GLU A 87 -4.56 13.81 15.82
CA GLU A 87 -3.95 13.31 17.07
C GLU A 87 -4.07 14.30 18.26
N ARG A 88 -5.11 15.14 18.31
CA ARG A 88 -5.37 16.06 19.44
C ARG A 88 -6.61 15.72 20.25
#